data_AF-A0A934MRF5-F1
#
_entry.id   AF-A0A934MRF5-F1
#
_cell.length_a   1.000
_cell.length_b   1.000
_cell.length_c   1.000
_cell.angle_alpha   90.00
_cell.angle_beta   90.00
_cell.angle_gamma   90.00
#
_symmetry.space_group_name_H-M   'P 1'
#
loop_
_entity.id
_entity.type
_entity.pdbx_description
1 polymer ?
#
loop_
_entity_poly.entity_id
_entity_poly.type
_entity_poly.pdbx_seq_one_letter_code
_entity_poly.pdbx_strand_id
1 'polypeptide(L)'
;MVIIVDVLSFSSTVVTAIDYGAEIYPYPPPINESAKAFAETIGANIVWGRAESIKYGGHSLSPMSATANKANLLRAELGTNITVVSCGEKWPDALKNEDKLRPSIEDYLGAGIILSKLTGSKSPEAEVCIGAYEYSKNKISELIWDSASGRELRERGYEQDVIHCSQVDITTVVPILHENKFIRL
;
A
#
# COMPACT_ATOMS: atom_id res chain seq x y z
N MET A 1 -10.30 13.10 4.32
CA MET A 1 -9.91 12.05 3.34
C MET A 1 -9.16 10.92 4.03
N VAL A 2 -9.07 9.76 3.38
CA VAL A 2 -8.32 8.60 3.88
C VAL A 2 -7.21 8.24 2.89
N ILE A 3 -6.03 7.92 3.40
CA ILE A 3 -4.89 7.36 2.66
C ILE A 3 -4.65 5.95 3.19
N ILE A 4 -4.65 4.97 2.29
CA ILE A 4 -4.42 3.56 2.61
C ILE A 4 -2.96 3.22 2.32
N VAL A 5 -2.28 2.59 3.27
CA VAL A 5 -0.88 2.16 3.16
C VAL A 5 -0.78 0.66 3.41
N ASP A 6 -0.45 -0.08 2.35
CA ASP A 6 -0.21 -1.53 2.33
C ASP A 6 0.97 -1.81 1.40
N VAL A 7 2.17 -1.86 1.98
CA VAL A 7 3.45 -1.84 1.25
C VAL A 7 3.76 -3.21 0.63
N LEU A 8 3.34 -4.30 1.28
CA LEU A 8 3.60 -5.69 0.87
C LEU A 8 2.29 -6.48 0.68
N SER A 9 1.53 -6.24 -0.39
CA SER A 9 1.86 -5.42 -1.57
C SER A 9 0.65 -4.78 -2.23
N PHE A 10 -0.50 -4.65 -1.55
CA PHE A 10 -1.74 -4.22 -2.22
C PHE A 10 -1.61 -2.81 -2.80
N SER A 11 -1.23 -1.82 -1.99
CA SER A 11 -1.15 -0.43 -2.47
C SER A 11 -0.04 -0.27 -3.53
N SER A 12 1.07 -0.97 -3.36
CA SER A 12 2.17 -1.01 -4.33
C SER A 12 1.72 -1.62 -5.67
N THR A 13 0.90 -2.68 -5.65
CA THR A 13 0.32 -3.29 -6.86
C THR A 13 -0.60 -2.32 -7.59
N VAL A 14 -1.45 -1.62 -6.85
CA VAL A 14 -2.39 -0.64 -7.42
C VAL A 14 -1.62 0.52 -8.05
N VAL A 15 -0.60 1.04 -7.38
CA VAL A 15 0.26 2.12 -7.90
C VAL A 15 0.89 1.71 -9.22
N THR A 16 1.57 0.56 -9.24
CA THR A 16 2.25 0.06 -10.44
C THR A 16 1.27 -0.14 -11.59
N ALA A 17 0.15 -0.82 -11.36
CA ALA A 17 -0.83 -1.08 -12.42
C ALA A 17 -1.36 0.21 -13.04
N ILE A 18 -1.63 1.23 -12.22
CA ILE A 18 -2.11 2.53 -12.69
C ILE A 18 -1.00 3.32 -13.39
N ASP A 19 0.25 3.17 -12.98
CA ASP A 19 1.39 3.79 -13.69
C ASP A 19 1.52 3.23 -15.12
N TYR A 20 1.21 1.95 -15.32
CA TYR A 20 1.08 1.32 -16.63
C TYR A 20 -0.27 1.54 -17.33
N GLY A 21 -1.14 2.41 -16.80
CA GLY A 21 -2.38 2.82 -17.45
C GLY A 21 -3.58 1.91 -17.19
N ALA A 22 -3.53 1.02 -16.20
CA ALA A 22 -4.67 0.21 -15.82
C ALA A 22 -5.71 1.01 -15.00
N GLU A 23 -6.96 0.54 -15.03
CA GLU A 23 -7.97 0.85 -14.02
C GLU A 23 -8.16 -0.38 -13.12
N ILE A 24 -8.12 -0.21 -11.80
CA ILE A 24 -8.22 -1.34 -10.87
C ILE A 24 -9.56 -1.35 -10.17
N TYR A 25 -10.31 -2.44 -10.31
CA TYR A 25 -11.57 -2.67 -9.61
C TYR A 25 -11.31 -3.61 -8.43
N PRO A 26 -11.29 -3.12 -7.17
CA PRO A 26 -11.10 -3.99 -6.01
C PRO A 26 -12.30 -4.93 -5.84
N TYR A 27 -12.02 -6.21 -5.59
CA TYR A 27 -13.03 -7.23 -5.30
C TYR A 27 -12.62 -8.06 -4.09
N PRO A 28 -13.52 -8.32 -3.12
CA PRO A 28 -13.16 -9.04 -1.89
C PRO A 28 -12.86 -10.53 -2.18
N PRO A 29 -11.88 -11.15 -1.48
CA PRO A 29 -11.64 -12.58 -1.58
C PRO A 29 -12.82 -13.40 -0.98
N PRO A 30 -12.98 -14.68 -1.37
CA PRO A 30 -12.13 -15.43 -2.30
C PRO A 30 -12.46 -15.15 -3.77
N ILE A 31 -11.48 -15.40 -4.67
CA ILE A 31 -11.75 -15.40 -6.12
C ILE A 31 -12.60 -16.63 -6.45
N ASN A 32 -13.87 -16.39 -6.73
CA ASN A 32 -14.90 -17.40 -6.97
C ASN A 32 -15.65 -17.08 -8.28
N GLU A 33 -16.72 -17.83 -8.56
CA GLU A 33 -17.56 -17.59 -9.75
C GLU A 33 -18.17 -16.18 -9.78
N SER A 34 -18.52 -15.62 -8.62
CA SER A 34 -19.01 -14.24 -8.53
C SER A 34 -17.95 -13.21 -8.93
N ALA A 35 -16.69 -13.42 -8.55
CA ALA A 35 -15.58 -12.58 -8.97
C ALA A 35 -15.36 -12.65 -10.49
N LYS A 36 -15.50 -13.84 -11.08
CA LYS A 36 -15.42 -14.05 -12.53
C LYS A 36 -16.57 -13.37 -13.27
N ALA A 37 -17.80 -13.58 -12.82
CA ALA A 37 -18.98 -12.94 -13.41
C ALA A 37 -18.92 -11.41 -13.33
N PHE A 38 -18.39 -10.87 -12.22
CA PHE A 38 -18.15 -9.43 -12.09
C PHE A 38 -17.14 -8.94 -13.12
N ALA A 39 -15.98 -9.61 -13.23
CA ALA A 39 -14.95 -9.26 -14.21
C ALA A 39 -15.48 -9.31 -15.66
N GLU A 40 -16.26 -10.33 -16.01
CA GLU A 40 -16.93 -10.44 -17.32
C GLU A 40 -17.90 -9.27 -17.57
N THR A 41 -18.68 -8.88 -16.55
CA THR A 41 -19.66 -7.79 -16.67
C THR A 41 -19.00 -6.45 -17.02
N ILE A 42 -17.78 -6.21 -16.53
CA ILE A 42 -17.04 -4.96 -16.77
C ILE A 42 -15.94 -5.10 -17.83
N GLY A 43 -15.82 -6.28 -18.46
CA GLY A 43 -14.75 -6.55 -19.44
C GLY A 43 -13.33 -6.50 -18.87
N ALA A 44 -13.16 -6.79 -17.58
CA ALA A 44 -11.87 -6.76 -16.88
C ALA A 44 -11.21 -8.14 -16.82
N ASN A 45 -9.88 -8.16 -16.68
CA ASN A 45 -9.14 -9.35 -16.34
C ASN A 45 -9.02 -9.48 -14.82
N ILE A 46 -9.14 -10.71 -14.29
CA ILE A 46 -8.91 -10.97 -12.88
C ILE A 46 -7.41 -11.02 -12.62
N VAL A 47 -6.94 -10.05 -11.85
CA VAL A 47 -5.57 -10.01 -11.34
C VAL A 47 -5.53 -10.73 -10.00
N TRP A 48 -4.77 -11.82 -9.94
CA TRP A 48 -4.49 -12.48 -8.66
C TRP A 48 -3.50 -11.64 -7.88
N GLY A 49 -3.81 -11.36 -6.61
CA GLY A 49 -2.85 -10.76 -5.69
C GLY A 49 -1.53 -11.54 -5.74
N ARG A 50 -0.43 -10.80 -5.93
CA ARG A 50 0.98 -11.26 -6.02
C ARG A 50 1.38 -11.94 -7.36
N ALA A 51 0.58 -12.83 -7.96
CA ALA A 51 1.04 -13.66 -9.10
C ALA A 51 1.22 -12.93 -10.46
N GLU A 52 0.42 -11.91 -10.80
CA GLU A 52 0.51 -11.25 -12.11
C GLU A 52 1.54 -10.10 -12.17
N SER A 53 1.97 -9.62 -11.02
CA SER A 53 2.89 -8.49 -10.92
C SER A 53 4.30 -8.76 -11.43
N ILE A 54 4.76 -10.01 -11.33
CA ILE A 54 6.02 -10.50 -11.92
C ILE A 54 6.03 -10.30 -13.44
N LYS A 55 4.84 -10.33 -14.08
CA LYS A 55 4.70 -10.27 -15.54
C LYS A 55 4.88 -8.87 -16.13
N TYR A 56 4.67 -7.82 -15.34
CA TYR A 56 4.69 -6.42 -15.80
C TYR A 56 5.78 -5.57 -15.14
N GLY A 57 6.50 -6.11 -14.16
CA GLY A 57 7.58 -5.41 -13.46
C GLY A 57 7.08 -4.49 -12.34
N GLY A 58 7.29 -4.93 -11.10
CA GLY A 58 7.69 -4.11 -9.97
C GLY A 58 6.65 -3.29 -9.17
N HIS A 59 6.41 -3.68 -7.92
CA HIS A 59 5.84 -2.91 -6.78
C HIS A 59 6.81 -2.02 -5.96
N SER A 60 6.45 -0.82 -5.51
CA SER A 60 7.34 0.00 -4.64
C SER A 60 6.64 0.71 -3.48
N LEU A 61 7.41 1.25 -2.51
CA LEU A 61 6.99 2.23 -1.50
C LEU A 61 6.63 3.59 -2.18
N SER A 62 6.35 3.60 -3.47
CA SER A 62 5.91 4.78 -4.18
C SER A 62 4.40 4.88 -4.18
N PRO A 63 3.84 6.09 -4.30
CA PRO A 63 4.55 7.37 -4.38
C PRO A 63 4.42 8.18 -3.07
N MET A 64 5.03 7.76 -1.95
CA MET A 64 4.75 8.39 -0.64
C MET A 64 4.81 9.93 -0.65
N SER A 65 5.82 10.52 -1.31
CA SER A 65 5.91 11.97 -1.51
C SER A 65 4.78 12.55 -2.34
N ALA A 66 4.47 11.95 -3.50
CA ALA A 66 3.42 12.46 -4.36
C ALA A 66 2.04 12.31 -3.70
N THR A 67 1.82 11.22 -2.95
CA THR A 67 0.62 11.00 -2.13
C THR A 67 0.46 12.11 -1.10
N ALA A 68 1.51 12.45 -0.34
CA ALA A 68 1.45 13.54 0.62
C ALA A 68 1.17 14.89 -0.05
N ASN A 69 1.79 15.17 -1.20
CA ASN A 69 1.56 16.41 -1.96
C ASN A 69 0.11 16.50 -2.46
N LYS A 70 -0.42 15.46 -3.09
CA LYS A 70 -1.82 15.41 -3.55
C LYS A 70 -2.79 15.56 -2.38
N ALA A 71 -2.51 14.91 -1.25
CA ALA A 71 -3.33 15.01 -0.05
C ALA A 71 -3.32 16.42 0.56
N ASN A 72 -2.16 17.10 0.57
CA ASN A 72 -2.08 18.51 1.00
C ASN A 72 -2.94 19.42 0.12
N LEU A 73 -2.90 19.23 -1.21
CA LEU A 73 -3.73 19.99 -2.16
C LEU A 73 -5.22 19.77 -1.92
N LEU A 74 -5.64 18.50 -1.86
CA LEU A 74 -7.04 18.13 -1.61
C LEU A 74 -7.53 18.58 -0.22
N ARG A 75 -6.66 18.58 0.79
CA ARG A 75 -6.98 19.14 2.11
C ARG A 75 -7.24 20.64 2.04
N ALA A 76 -6.40 21.39 1.32
CA ALA A 76 -6.57 22.83 1.17
C ALA A 76 -7.85 23.19 0.40
N GLU A 77 -8.20 22.40 -0.61
CA GLU A 77 -9.41 22.58 -1.42
C GLU A 77 -10.69 22.22 -0.64
N LEU A 78 -10.69 21.08 0.06
CA LEU A 78 -11.89 20.53 0.69
C LEU A 78 -12.06 20.94 2.16
N GLY A 79 -11.02 21.51 2.79
CA GLY A 79 -11.04 21.84 4.22
C GLY A 79 -11.16 20.63 5.16
N THR A 80 -10.72 19.45 4.73
CA THR A 80 -10.90 18.19 5.50
C THR A 80 -9.63 17.70 6.19
N ASN A 81 -9.79 16.93 7.26
CA ASN A 81 -8.70 16.22 7.91
C ASN A 81 -8.22 15.03 7.05
N ILE A 82 -6.96 14.64 7.23
CA ILE A 82 -6.34 13.49 6.57
C ILE A 82 -6.17 12.37 7.60
N THR A 83 -6.69 11.19 7.30
CA THR A 83 -6.44 9.96 8.06
C THR A 83 -5.53 9.05 7.24
N VAL A 84 -4.40 8.64 7.80
CA VAL A 84 -3.51 7.64 7.19
C VAL A 84 -3.71 6.31 7.89
N VAL A 85 -3.99 5.25 7.14
CA VAL A 85 -4.27 3.92 7.67
C VAL A 85 -3.17 2.97 7.21
N SER A 86 -2.32 2.56 8.16
CA SER A 86 -1.40 1.43 7.98
C SER A 86 -2.18 0.13 8.10
N CYS A 87 -2.29 -0.63 7.00
CA CYS A 87 -3.25 -1.75 6.91
C CYS A 87 -2.91 -2.95 7.78
N GLY A 88 -1.63 -3.22 8.06
CA GLY A 88 -1.24 -4.40 8.80
C GLY A 88 -1.24 -5.65 7.90
N GLU A 89 -0.83 -6.78 8.47
CA GLU A 89 -0.82 -8.06 7.77
C GLU A 89 -1.78 -9.04 8.42
N LYS A 90 -2.46 -9.85 7.60
CA LYS A 90 -3.26 -10.99 8.09
C LYS A 90 -2.44 -12.27 8.08
N TRP A 91 -2.32 -12.93 9.22
CA TRP A 91 -1.75 -14.27 9.29
C TRP A 91 -2.78 -15.36 8.96
N PRO A 92 -2.43 -16.31 8.08
CA PRO A 92 -3.30 -17.44 7.76
C PRO A 92 -3.47 -18.38 8.97
N ASP A 93 -2.49 -18.42 9.87
CA ASP A 93 -2.31 -19.48 10.87
C ASP A 93 -2.57 -19.03 12.32
N ALA A 94 -3.25 -17.89 12.52
CA ALA A 94 -3.54 -17.40 13.88
C ALA A 94 -4.35 -18.43 14.68
N LEU A 95 -4.04 -18.57 15.97
CA LEU A 95 -4.74 -19.50 16.85
C LEU A 95 -6.23 -19.13 16.95
N LYS A 96 -7.07 -20.10 17.35
CA LYS A 96 -8.54 -19.93 17.42
C LYS A 96 -9.02 -18.73 18.25
N ASN A 97 -8.18 -18.23 19.17
CA ASN A 97 -8.47 -17.11 20.05
C ASN A 97 -7.55 -15.89 19.83
N GLU A 98 -6.82 -15.85 18.72
CA GLU A 98 -5.96 -14.73 18.34
C GLU A 98 -6.60 -13.90 17.23
N ASP A 99 -6.33 -12.60 17.23
CA ASP A 99 -6.61 -11.77 16.05
C ASP A 99 -5.68 -12.21 14.91
N LYS A 100 -6.24 -12.26 13.71
CA LYS A 100 -5.48 -12.58 12.50
C LYS A 100 -4.67 -11.38 12.03
N LEU A 101 -5.04 -10.16 12.44
CA LEU A 101 -4.37 -8.94 12.04
C LEU A 101 -3.21 -8.64 12.98
N ARG A 102 -2.03 -8.43 12.42
CA ARG A 102 -0.86 -7.91 13.14
C ARG A 102 -0.44 -6.56 12.59
N PRO A 103 0.21 -5.71 13.41
CA PRO A 103 0.95 -4.57 12.90
C PRO A 103 2.00 -4.99 11.88
N SER A 104 2.03 -4.26 10.78
CA SER A 104 3.03 -4.37 9.72
C SER A 104 4.02 -3.23 9.88
N ILE A 105 5.31 -3.54 10.00
CA ILE A 105 6.33 -2.49 10.18
C ILE A 105 6.52 -1.71 8.88
N GLU A 106 6.42 -2.38 7.73
CA GLU A 106 6.51 -1.75 6.43
C GLU A 106 5.37 -0.77 6.19
N ASP A 107 4.13 -1.11 6.58
CA ASP A 107 2.98 -0.20 6.45
C ASP A 107 3.09 0.98 7.41
N TYR A 108 3.59 0.73 8.63
CA TYR A 108 3.79 1.78 9.63
C TYR A 108 4.89 2.75 9.21
N LEU A 109 6.01 2.25 8.70
CA LEU A 109 7.10 3.08 8.17
C LEU A 109 6.67 3.82 6.90
N GLY A 110 5.91 3.16 6.01
CA GLY A 110 5.30 3.78 4.83
C GLY A 110 4.37 4.94 5.19
N ALA A 111 3.51 4.75 6.19
CA ALA A 111 2.66 5.80 6.73
C ALA A 111 3.50 6.95 7.32
N GLY A 112 4.58 6.63 8.03
CA GLY A 112 5.52 7.62 8.59
C GLY A 112 6.14 8.52 7.51
N ILE A 113 6.51 7.97 6.36
CA ILE A 113 7.02 8.77 5.23
C ILE A 113 5.95 9.77 4.76
N ILE A 114 4.71 9.32 4.53
CA ILE A 114 3.61 10.20 4.09
C ILE A 114 3.35 11.29 5.12
N LEU A 115 3.18 10.88 6.39
CA LEU A 115 2.87 11.79 7.50
C LEU A 115 3.95 12.85 7.68
N SER A 116 5.23 12.51 7.50
CA SER A 116 6.36 13.46 7.60
C SER A 116 6.29 14.60 6.58
N LYS A 117 5.57 14.39 5.47
CA LYS A 117 5.40 15.34 4.36
C LYS A 117 4.04 16.03 4.36
N LEU A 118 3.10 15.61 5.20
CA LEU A 118 1.81 16.30 5.35
C LEU A 118 1.99 17.61 6.13
N THR A 119 1.24 18.63 5.73
CA THR A 119 1.21 19.94 6.41
C THR A 119 0.15 19.98 7.52
N GLY A 120 0.19 21.00 8.37
CA GLY A 120 -0.76 21.18 9.48
C GLY A 120 -0.38 20.38 10.73
N SER A 121 -1.18 20.54 11.78
CA SER A 121 -1.01 19.85 13.07
C SER A 121 -1.12 18.33 12.92
N LYS A 122 -0.28 17.59 13.63
CA LYS A 122 -0.33 16.13 13.69
C LYS A 122 -0.93 15.67 15.01
N SER A 123 -1.59 14.53 15.00
CA SER A 123 -2.00 13.86 16.24
C SER A 123 -0.79 13.19 16.90
N PRO A 124 -0.84 12.85 18.19
CA PRO A 124 0.24 12.12 18.86
C PRO A 124 0.64 10.82 18.15
N GLU A 125 -0.33 10.07 17.62
CA GLU A 125 -0.09 8.83 16.88
C GLU A 125 0.70 9.09 15.59
N ALA A 126 0.39 10.19 14.90
CA ALA A 126 1.10 10.61 13.71
C ALA A 126 2.55 11.04 14.04
N GLU A 127 2.76 11.78 15.14
CA GLU A 127 4.11 12.16 15.61
C GLU A 127 4.97 10.93 15.94
N VAL A 128 4.41 9.93 16.63
CA VAL A 128 5.11 8.67 16.93
C VAL A 128 5.46 7.92 15.65
N CYS A 129 4.55 7.87 14.68
CA CYS A 129 4.77 7.22 13.40
C CYS A 129 5.86 7.92 12.57
N ILE A 130 5.86 9.26 12.54
CA ILE A 130 6.92 10.07 11.94
C ILE A 130 8.26 9.78 12.63
N GLY A 131 8.30 9.76 13.96
CA GLY A 131 9.52 9.47 14.72
C GLY A 131 10.10 8.09 14.41
N ALA A 132 9.25 7.06 14.27
CA ALA A 132 9.67 5.72 13.89
C ALA A 132 10.30 5.69 12.48
N TYR A 133 9.70 6.40 11.52
CA TYR A 133 10.26 6.57 10.19
C TYR A 133 11.59 7.35 10.23
N GLU A 134 11.64 8.52 10.88
CA GLU A 134 12.85 9.36 10.93
C GLU A 134 14.04 8.64 11.54
N TYR A 135 13.81 7.85 12.59
CA TYR A 135 14.85 7.00 13.20
C TYR A 135 15.33 5.88 12.26
N SER A 136 14.44 5.39 11.41
CA SER A 136 14.65 4.19 10.59
C SER A 136 15.01 4.48 9.14
N LYS A 137 14.93 5.74 8.68
CA LYS A 137 15.00 6.11 7.26
C LYS A 137 16.24 5.60 6.52
N ASN A 138 17.39 5.56 7.19
CA ASN A 138 18.66 5.10 6.59
C ASN A 138 18.79 3.56 6.51
N LYS A 139 17.86 2.82 7.11
CA LYS A 139 17.83 1.35 7.19
C LYS A 139 16.47 0.78 6.83
N ILE A 140 15.60 1.57 6.19
CA ILE A 140 14.20 1.18 5.94
C ILE A 140 14.13 -0.09 5.09
N SER A 141 14.93 -0.19 4.04
CA SER A 141 14.99 -1.38 3.19
C SER A 141 15.48 -2.61 3.94
N GLU A 142 16.48 -2.47 4.82
CA GLU A 142 16.98 -3.56 5.67
C GLU A 142 15.91 -4.03 6.66
N LEU A 143 15.22 -3.09 7.31
CA LEU A 143 14.15 -3.39 8.26
C LEU A 143 12.98 -4.10 7.57
N ILE A 144 12.57 -3.65 6.39
CA ILE A 144 11.50 -4.30 5.61
C ILE A 144 11.95 -5.68 5.15
N TRP A 145 13.20 -5.82 4.70
CA TRP A 145 13.79 -7.10 4.30
C TRP A 145 13.75 -8.13 5.44
N ASP A 146 14.08 -7.70 6.66
CA ASP A 146 14.07 -8.52 7.87
C ASP A 146 12.75 -8.41 8.66
N SER A 147 11.68 -7.86 8.08
CA SER A 147 10.36 -7.92 8.68
C SER A 147 9.82 -9.35 8.62
N ALA A 148 8.81 -9.67 9.45
CA ALA A 148 8.17 -10.98 9.37
C ALA A 148 7.53 -11.21 7.98
N SER A 149 6.89 -10.20 7.39
CA SER A 149 6.30 -10.26 6.04
C SER A 149 7.39 -10.36 4.98
N GLY A 150 8.47 -9.60 5.13
CA GLY A 150 9.62 -9.64 4.23
C GLY A 150 10.29 -11.01 4.21
N ARG A 151 10.49 -11.64 5.37
CA ARG A 151 10.99 -13.02 5.45
C ARG A 151 10.03 -14.03 4.83
N GLU A 152 8.74 -13.97 5.18
CA GLU A 152 7.72 -14.88 4.65
C GLU A 152 7.64 -14.81 3.11
N LEU A 153 7.67 -13.61 2.53
CA LEU A 153 7.68 -13.43 1.08
C LEU A 153 8.94 -14.00 0.43
N ARG A 154 10.11 -13.80 1.03
CA ARG A 154 11.37 -14.38 0.53
C ARG A 154 11.38 -15.90 0.59
N GLU A 155 10.88 -16.49 1.67
CA GLU A 155 10.74 -17.95 1.80
C GLU A 155 9.81 -18.53 0.74
N ARG A 156 8.87 -17.73 0.22
CA ARG A 156 7.96 -18.08 -0.87
C ARG A 156 8.48 -17.74 -2.27
N GLY A 157 9.73 -17.25 -2.41
CA GLY A 157 10.35 -16.91 -3.70
C GLY A 157 9.96 -15.55 -4.27
N TYR A 158 9.47 -14.63 -3.44
CA TYR A 158 9.11 -13.26 -3.82
C TYR A 158 10.17 -12.23 -3.37
N GLU A 159 11.47 -12.57 -3.39
CA GLU A 159 12.50 -11.64 -2.90
C GLU A 159 12.56 -10.33 -3.70
N GLN A 160 12.30 -10.38 -5.01
CA GLN A 160 12.30 -9.20 -5.87
C GLN A 160 11.18 -8.23 -5.50
N ASP A 161 10.02 -8.75 -5.08
CA ASP A 161 8.91 -7.93 -4.61
C ASP A 161 9.31 -7.19 -3.33
N VAL A 162 9.98 -7.86 -2.39
CA VAL A 162 10.43 -7.21 -1.14
C VAL A 162 11.45 -6.11 -1.41
N ILE A 163 12.46 -6.37 -2.27
CA ILE A 163 13.49 -5.38 -2.63
C ILE A 163 12.82 -4.15 -3.22
N HIS A 164 11.98 -4.36 -4.22
CA HIS A 164 11.41 -3.27 -4.97
C HIS A 164 10.32 -2.53 -4.18
N CYS A 165 9.48 -3.26 -3.41
CA CYS A 165 8.51 -2.67 -2.49
C CYS A 165 9.20 -1.76 -1.48
N SER A 166 10.45 -2.02 -1.11
CA SER A 166 11.18 -1.18 -0.17
C SER A 166 11.77 0.11 -0.76
N GLN A 167 11.62 0.36 -2.06
CA GLN A 167 12.14 1.56 -2.74
C GLN A 167 11.18 2.74 -2.61
N VAL A 168 11.67 3.88 -2.13
CA VAL A 168 10.88 5.08 -1.87
C VAL A 168 10.87 6.01 -3.09
N ASP A 169 9.69 6.51 -3.46
CA ASP A 169 9.48 7.59 -4.45
C ASP A 169 10.06 7.32 -5.86
N ILE A 170 9.97 6.09 -6.37
CA ILE A 170 10.37 5.74 -7.74
C ILE A 170 9.30 6.04 -8.80
N THR A 171 8.07 6.35 -8.40
CA THR A 171 7.00 6.90 -9.26
C THR A 171 6.27 8.05 -8.57
N THR A 172 5.58 8.88 -9.35
CA THR A 172 4.75 10.00 -8.87
C THR A 172 3.25 9.76 -9.05
N VAL A 173 2.85 8.58 -9.52
CA VAL A 173 1.44 8.24 -9.80
C VAL A 173 0.69 7.91 -8.51
N VAL A 174 -0.27 8.76 -8.15
CA VAL A 174 -1.12 8.60 -6.96
C VAL A 174 -2.48 8.01 -7.35
N PRO A 175 -2.77 6.73 -7.04
CA PRO A 175 -4.10 6.15 -7.21
C PRO A 175 -5.15 6.87 -6.37
N ILE A 176 -6.31 7.13 -6.96
CA ILE A 176 -7.48 7.61 -6.23
C ILE A 176 -8.63 6.62 -6.43
N LEU A 177 -9.23 6.18 -5.33
CA LEU A 177 -10.49 5.43 -5.38
C LEU A 177 -11.61 6.41 -5.74
N HIS A 178 -12.16 6.25 -6.93
CA HIS A 178 -13.31 7.01 -7.41
C HIS A 178 -14.43 6.04 -7.75
N GLU A 179 -15.59 6.24 -7.11
CA GLU A 179 -16.71 5.29 -7.11
C GLU A 179 -16.23 3.89 -6.64
N ASN A 180 -16.08 2.94 -7.57
CA ASN A 180 -15.71 1.55 -7.29
C ASN A 180 -14.40 1.12 -7.97
N LYS A 181 -13.56 2.07 -8.39
CA LYS A 181 -12.28 1.78 -9.06
C LYS A 181 -11.16 2.73 -8.66
N PHE A 182 -9.93 2.23 -8.64
CA PHE A 182 -8.74 3.07 -8.57
C PHE A 182 -8.35 3.52 -9.97
N ILE A 183 -8.12 4.84 -10.10
CA ILE A 183 -7.74 5.51 -11.34
C ILE A 183 -6.62 6.52 -11.09
N ARG A 184 -5.98 6.96 -12.17
CA ARG A 184 -5.05 8.10 -12.19
C ARG A 184 -5.85 9.39 -12.38
N LEU A 185 -5.90 10.25 -11.35
CA LEU A 185 -6.55 11.58 -11.40
C LEU A 185 -5.53 12.72 -11.37
#